data_AF-A0AA39IUX2-F1
#
_entry.id   AF-A0AA39IUX2-F1
#
_cell.length_a   1.000
_cell.length_b   1.000
_cell.length_c   1.000
_cell.angle_alpha   90.00
_cell.angle_beta   90.00
_cell.angle_gamma   90.00
#
_symmetry.space_group_name_H-M   'P 1'
#
loop_
_entity.id
_entity.type
_entity.pdbx_description
1 polymer ?
#
loop_
_entity_poly.entity_id
_entity_poly.type
_entity_poly.pdbx_seq_one_letter_code
_entity_poly.pdbx_strand_id
1 'polypeptide(L)'
;SDDLKMAALHLKWHGKDTDTEIQQIVGFHIRTLYRIQTHFCRTGDVAKAKVLGHGCPWSLVEADAAYLVSLSKRNPALFLDEYQKLSS
;
A
#
# COMPACT_ATOMS: atom_id res chain seq x y z
N SER A 1 -16.74 6.15 5.31
CA SER A 1 -15.81 6.93 6.12
C SER A 1 -14.74 6.02 6.70
N ASP A 2 -13.53 6.50 6.96
CA ASP A 2 -12.46 5.71 7.59
C ASP A 2 -12.70 5.54 9.10
N ASP A 3 -13.28 6.54 9.78
CA ASP A 3 -13.70 6.43 11.18
C ASP A 3 -14.67 5.28 11.40
N LEU A 4 -15.61 5.12 10.47
CA LEU A 4 -16.60 4.06 10.48
C LEU A 4 -15.94 2.66 10.35
N LYS A 5 -14.87 2.56 9.55
CA LYS A 5 -14.10 1.31 9.42
C LYS A 5 -13.30 1.01 10.68
N MET A 6 -12.69 2.02 11.29
CA MET A 6 -12.01 1.88 12.57
C MET A 6 -13.00 1.42 13.65
N ALA A 7 -14.15 2.08 13.78
CA ALA A 7 -15.18 1.69 14.73
C ALA A 7 -15.58 0.21 14.57
N ALA A 8 -15.76 -0.26 13.33
CA ALA A 8 -16.07 -1.67 13.06
C ALA A 8 -14.96 -2.64 13.49
N LEU A 9 -13.69 -2.28 13.28
CA LEU A 9 -12.55 -3.09 13.74
C LEU A 9 -12.49 -3.14 15.26
N HIS A 10 -12.73 -2.02 15.93
CA HIS A 10 -12.76 -1.95 17.38
C HIS A 10 -13.88 -2.83 17.97
N LEU A 11 -15.09 -2.78 17.40
CA LEU A 11 -16.20 -3.66 17.80
C LEU A 11 -15.82 -5.14 17.63
N LYS A 12 -15.20 -5.48 16.49
CA LYS A 12 -14.74 -6.84 16.21
C LYS A 12 -13.66 -7.32 17.18
N TRP A 13 -12.69 -6.48 17.54
CA TRP A 13 -11.65 -6.84 18.52
C TRP A 13 -12.17 -6.97 19.94
N HIS A 14 -13.16 -6.17 20.32
CA HIS A 14 -13.80 -6.30 21.61
C HIS A 14 -14.52 -7.64 21.77
N GLY A 15 -14.92 -8.29 20.66
CA GLY A 15 -15.47 -9.65 20.66
C GLY A 15 -16.82 -9.78 21.35
N LYS A 16 -17.50 -8.67 21.61
CA LYS A 16 -18.82 -8.62 22.26
C LYS A 16 -19.96 -8.72 21.26
N ASP A 17 -19.73 -8.22 20.05
CA ASP A 17 -20.70 -8.19 18.97
C ASP A 17 -20.35 -9.26 17.92
N THR A 18 -21.36 -9.93 17.41
CA THR A 18 -21.23 -10.84 16.26
C THR A 18 -21.01 -10.05 14.98
N ASP A 19 -20.44 -10.69 13.95
CA ASP A 19 -20.22 -10.01 12.66
C ASP A 19 -21.52 -9.47 12.04
N THR A 20 -22.67 -10.11 12.31
CA THR A 20 -23.99 -9.68 11.83
C THR A 20 -24.47 -8.42 12.55
N GLU A 21 -24.26 -8.32 13.86
CA GLU A 21 -24.59 -7.14 14.66
C GLU A 21 -23.71 -5.96 14.26
N ILE A 22 -22.40 -6.20 14.07
CA ILE A 22 -21.47 -5.19 13.55
C ILE A 22 -21.93 -4.70 12.18
N GLN A 23 -22.37 -5.59 11.29
CA GLN A 23 -22.93 -5.20 9.99
C GLN A 23 -24.17 -4.30 10.15
N GLN A 24 -25.06 -4.58 11.09
CA GLN A 24 -26.25 -3.76 11.34
C GLN A 24 -25.91 -2.38 11.91
N ILE A 25 -24.98 -2.31 12.86
CA ILE A 25 -24.54 -1.06 13.49
C ILE A 25 -23.85 -0.15 12.48
N VAL A 26 -22.95 -0.73 11.69
CA VAL A 26 -22.02 0.04 10.85
C VAL A 26 -22.56 0.22 9.43
N GLY A 27 -23.57 -0.56 9.03
CA GLY A 27 -24.33 -0.36 7.79
C GLY A 27 -23.60 -0.79 6.51
N PHE A 28 -22.51 -1.56 6.60
CA PHE A 28 -21.83 -2.13 5.43
C PHE A 28 -21.75 -3.66 5.49
N HIS A 29 -21.68 -4.27 4.30
CA HIS A 29 -21.70 -5.72 4.14
C HIS A 29 -20.52 -6.42 4.85
N ILE A 30 -20.76 -7.62 5.38
CA ILE A 30 -19.74 -8.41 6.10
C ILE A 30 -18.45 -8.67 5.29
N ARG A 31 -18.57 -8.83 3.97
CA ARG A 31 -17.42 -8.93 3.06
C ARG A 31 -16.50 -7.71 3.14
N THR A 32 -17.08 -6.52 3.34
CA THR A 32 -16.32 -5.29 3.53
C THR A 32 -15.59 -5.30 4.87
N LEU A 33 -16.22 -5.81 5.95
CA LEU A 33 -15.59 -5.97 7.26
C LEU A 33 -14.32 -6.85 7.18
N TYR A 34 -14.42 -8.01 6.53
CA TYR A 34 -13.26 -8.90 6.35
C TYR A 34 -12.13 -8.28 5.53
N ARG A 35 -12.48 -7.52 4.48
CA ARG A 35 -11.49 -6.79 3.67
C ARG A 35 -10.77 -5.73 4.51
N ILE A 36 -11.51 -4.96 5.30
CA ILE A 36 -10.93 -3.95 6.20
C ILE A 36 -9.99 -4.60 7.20
N GLN A 37 -10.41 -5.69 7.85
CA GLN A 37 -9.58 -6.43 8.80
C GLN A 37 -8.31 -6.94 8.15
N THR A 38 -8.42 -7.58 6.98
CA THR A 38 -7.25 -8.10 6.26
C THR A 38 -6.29 -6.98 5.87
N HIS A 39 -6.81 -5.84 5.40
CA HIS A 39 -6.02 -4.67 5.05
C HIS A 39 -5.29 -4.09 6.27
N PHE A 40 -6.00 -3.92 7.38
CA PHE A 40 -5.43 -3.39 8.62
C PHE A 40 -4.35 -4.32 9.19
N CYS A 41 -4.58 -5.64 9.21
CA CYS A 41 -3.55 -6.59 9.65
C CYS A 41 -2.27 -6.53 8.81
N ARG A 42 -2.36 -6.11 7.53
CA ARG A 42 -1.22 -5.99 6.63
C ARG A 42 -0.53 -4.63 6.68
N THR A 43 -1.28 -3.55 6.87
CA THR A 43 -0.81 -2.18 6.67
C THR A 43 -0.82 -1.33 7.94
N GLY A 44 -1.54 -1.76 8.99
CA GLY A 44 -1.80 -0.97 10.19
C GLY A 44 -2.80 0.17 9.98
N ASP A 45 -3.43 0.26 8.80
CA ASP A 45 -4.32 1.37 8.45
C ASP A 45 -5.62 0.86 7.78
N VAL A 46 -6.70 1.62 7.90
CA VAL A 46 -7.98 1.41 7.19
C VAL A 46 -8.21 2.41 6.07
N ALA A 47 -7.41 3.48 6.03
CA ALA A 47 -7.43 4.43 4.95
C ALA A 47 -7.12 3.72 3.64
N LYS A 48 -7.76 4.18 2.56
CA LYS A 48 -7.34 3.72 1.23
C LYS A 48 -5.91 4.19 1.04
N ALA A 49 -5.04 3.27 0.59
CA ALA A 49 -3.71 3.65 0.14
C ALA A 49 -3.84 4.87 -0.77
N LYS A 50 -3.13 5.95 -0.44
CA LYS A 50 -2.98 7.05 -1.39
C LYS A 50 -2.44 6.40 -2.66
N VAL A 51 -3.21 6.50 -3.74
CA VAL A 51 -2.69 6.23 -5.07
C VAL A 51 -1.68 7.35 -5.29
N LEU A 52 -0.46 7.15 -4.81
CA LEU A 52 0.68 7.87 -5.31
C LEU A 52 0.65 7.55 -6.80
N GLY A 53 0.33 8.54 -7.62
CA GLY A 53 0.15 8.41 -9.06
C GLY A 53 1.47 8.09 -9.75
N HIS A 54 2.10 6.99 -9.36
CA HIS A 54 3.21 6.39 -10.03
C HIS A 54 2.57 5.54 -11.12
N GLY A 55 2.55 6.08 -12.35
CA GLY A 55 2.54 5.21 -13.51
C GLY A 55 3.60 4.13 -13.26
N CYS A 56 3.27 2.88 -13.56
CA CYS A 56 4.29 1.83 -13.59
C CYS A 56 5.42 2.38 -14.49
N PRO A 57 6.68 2.50 -14.03
CA PRO A 57 7.72 3.04 -14.87
C PRO A 57 7.95 2.06 -16.02
N TRP A 58 7.39 2.35 -17.20
CA TRP A 58 7.57 1.52 -18.39
C TRP A 58 8.93 1.74 -19.06
N SER A 59 9.76 2.66 -18.56
CA SER A 59 10.98 3.12 -19.22
C SER A 59 12.29 2.78 -18.51
N LEU A 60 12.28 1.96 -17.46
CA LEU A 60 13.53 1.38 -16.94
C LEU A 60 13.43 -0.13 -17.06
N VAL A 61 14.00 -0.66 -18.14
CA VAL A 61 14.13 -2.11 -18.31
C VAL A 61 14.89 -2.63 -17.10
N GLU A 62 14.46 -3.75 -16.53
CA GLU A 62 15.07 -4.34 -15.32
C GLU A 62 16.60 -4.48 -15.44
N ALA A 63 17.08 -4.72 -16.66
CA ALA A 63 18.50 -4.75 -17.01
C ALA A 63 19.22 -3.40 -16.78
N ASP A 64 18.59 -2.28 -17.15
CA ASP A 64 19.15 -0.94 -16.96
C ASP A 64 19.19 -0.58 -15.47
N ALA A 65 18.14 -0.92 -14.74
CA ALA A 65 18.10 -0.77 -13.28
C ALA A 65 19.23 -1.57 -12.61
N ALA A 66 19.41 -2.83 -13.00
CA ALA A 66 20.47 -3.69 -12.48
C ALA A 66 21.87 -3.16 -12.84
N TYR A 67 22.06 -2.68 -14.07
CA TYR A 67 23.31 -2.07 -14.52
C TYR A 67 23.65 -0.83 -13.68
N LEU A 68 22.71 0.09 -13.50
CA LEU A 68 22.89 1.31 -12.72
C LEU A 68 23.18 1.01 -11.23
N VAL A 69 22.51 0.03 -10.65
CA VAL A 69 22.79 -0.44 -9.26
C VAL A 69 24.18 -1.06 -9.15
N SER A 70 24.64 -1.77 -10.19
CA SER A 70 26.01 -2.31 -10.21
C SER A 70 27.07 -1.21 -10.34
N LEU A 71 26.75 -0.15 -11.09
CA LEU A 71 27.62 0.98 -11.34
C LEU A 71 27.77 1.86 -10.10
N SER A 72 26.67 2.13 -9.39
CA SER A 72 26.69 2.94 -8.15
C SER A 72 27.54 2.32 -7.04
N LYS A 73 27.62 0.99 -6.98
CA LYS A 73 28.48 0.27 -6.02
C LYS A 73 29.97 0.33 -6.37
N ARG A 74 30.31 0.47 -7.65
CA ARG A 74 31.70 0.45 -8.15
C ARG A 74 32.28 1.85 -8.30
N ASN A 75 31.49 2.78 -8.83
CA ASN A 75 31.87 4.17 -9.03
C ASN A 75 30.63 5.08 -8.99
N PRO A 76 30.33 5.68 -7.83
CA PRO A 76 29.14 6.52 -7.65
C PRO A 76 29.07 7.75 -8.57
N ALA A 77 30.22 8.29 -9.00
CA ALA A 77 30.25 9.46 -9.87
C ALA A 77 29.75 9.13 -11.29
N LEU A 78 30.19 7.98 -11.83
CA LEU A 78 29.73 7.47 -13.14
C LEU A 78 28.25 7.13 -13.15
N PHE A 79 27.70 6.68 -12.02
CA PHE A 79 26.24 6.46 -11.90
C PHE A 79 25.45 7.74 -12.11
N LEU A 80 25.88 8.87 -11.53
CA LEU A 80 25.17 10.14 -11.68
C LEU A 80 25.17 10.61 -13.13
N ASP A 81 26.30 10.50 -13.82
CA ASP A 81 26.43 10.86 -15.23
C ASP A 81 25.55 9.99 -16.15
N GLU A 82 25.52 8.67 -15.94
CA GLU A 82 24.70 7.76 -16.74
C GLU A 82 23.20 7.87 -16.43
N TYR A 83 22.84 8.08 -15.17
CA TYR A 83 21.44 8.29 -14.76
C TYR A 83 20.85 9.56 -15.37
N GLN A 84 21.64 10.63 -15.52
CA GLN A 84 21.20 11.87 -16.13
C GLN A 84 20.91 11.70 -17.64
N LYS A 85 21.65 10.84 -18.34
CA LYS A 85 21.41 10.54 -19.77
C LYS A 85 20.14 9.73 -20.01
N LEU A 86 19.79 8.82 -19.09
CA LEU A 86 18.61 7.95 -19.20
C LEU A 86 17.30 8.65 -18.77
N SER A 87 17.40 9.80 -18.11
CA SER A 87 16.26 10.57 -17.61
C SER A 87 15.93 11.82 -18.46
N SER A 88 16.71 12.07 -19.52
CA SER A 88 16.51 13.15 -20.50
C SER A 88 15.77 12.64 -21.74
#